data_AF-A0A0E3PTT2-F1
#
_entry.id   AF-A0A0E3PTT2-F1
#
_cell.length_a   1.000
_cell.length_b   1.000
_cell.length_c   1.000
_cell.angle_alpha   90.00
_cell.angle_beta   90.00
_cell.angle_gamma   90.00
#
_symmetry.space_group_name_H-M   'P 1'
#
loop_
_entity.id
_entity.type
_entity.pdbx_description
1 polymer ?
#
loop_
_entity_poly.entity_id
_entity_poly.type
_entity_poly.pdbx_seq_one_letter_code
_entity_poly.pdbx_strand_id
1 'polypeptide(L)'
;MSAGELAEKLSLGLSTLKYNLDSLLDADMIRVSEVKWSQRGRKIKIYEPVEKIIVLVPGCRNSCKEEILGIFLKNTQGNFCIDGD
;
A
#
# COMPACT_ATOMS: atom_id res chain seq x y z
N MET A 1 3.54 -1.80 -11.07
CA MET A 1 3.11 -0.78 -12.06
C MET A 1 3.97 0.48 -11.92
N SER A 2 4.18 1.23 -12.99
CA SER A 2 4.85 2.53 -12.94
C SER A 2 3.94 3.63 -12.38
N ALA A 3 4.52 4.76 -11.95
CA ALA A 3 3.74 5.93 -11.52
C ALA A 3 2.84 6.49 -12.64
N GLY A 4 3.28 6.42 -13.91
CA GLY A 4 2.46 6.88 -15.04
C GLY A 4 1.20 6.03 -15.21
N GLU A 5 1.37 4.72 -15.25
CA GLU A 5 0.25 3.76 -15.38
C GLU A 5 -0.74 3.87 -14.20
N LEU A 6 -0.23 4.05 -12.98
CA LEU A 6 -1.06 4.25 -11.80
C LEU A 6 -1.87 5.56 -11.87
N ALA A 7 -1.27 6.64 -12.35
CA ALA A 7 -1.92 7.93 -12.47
C ALA A 7 -3.06 7.89 -13.48
N GLU A 8 -2.84 7.25 -14.63
CA GLU A 8 -3.87 7.03 -15.64
C GLU A 8 -5.00 6.13 -15.11
N LYS A 9 -4.65 4.99 -14.49
CA LYS A 9 -5.64 4.03 -13.98
C LYS A 9 -6.52 4.60 -12.86
N LEU A 10 -5.97 5.47 -12.02
CA LEU A 10 -6.68 6.10 -10.91
C LEU A 10 -7.28 7.47 -11.27
N SER A 11 -7.06 7.96 -12.50
CA SER A 11 -7.43 9.31 -12.93
C SER A 11 -6.90 10.41 -11.99
N LEU A 12 -5.66 10.24 -11.50
CA LEU A 12 -4.99 11.18 -10.60
C LEU A 12 -3.89 11.96 -11.32
N GLY A 13 -3.68 13.21 -10.91
CA GLY A 13 -2.51 13.97 -11.34
C GLY A 13 -1.20 13.32 -10.86
N LEU A 14 -0.15 13.36 -11.68
CA LEU A 14 1.17 12.78 -11.35
C LEU A 14 1.75 13.34 -10.06
N SER A 15 1.52 14.63 -9.76
CA SER A 15 1.96 15.27 -8.52
C SER A 15 1.26 14.68 -7.29
N THR A 16 -0.06 14.54 -7.34
CA THR A 16 -0.87 13.93 -6.27
C THR A 16 -0.49 12.47 -6.05
N LEU A 17 -0.32 11.71 -7.13
CA LEU A 17 0.10 10.32 -7.02
C LEU A 17 1.50 10.21 -6.42
N LYS A 18 2.45 11.05 -6.85
CA LYS A 18 3.80 11.04 -6.29
C LYS A 18 3.79 11.27 -4.78
N TYR A 19 3.03 12.25 -4.31
CA TYR A 19 2.87 12.51 -2.87
C TYR A 19 2.36 11.27 -2.11
N ASN A 20 1.36 10.57 -2.65
CA ASN A 20 0.84 9.35 -2.05
C ASN A 20 1.85 8.19 -2.09
N LEU A 21 2.57 8.01 -3.21
CA LEU A 21 3.59 6.97 -3.36
C LEU A 21 4.75 7.20 -2.38
N ASP A 22 5.22 8.44 -2.24
CA ASP A 22 6.27 8.79 -1.29
C ASP A 22 5.80 8.48 0.15
N SER A 23 4.56 8.86 0.51
CA SER A 23 3.98 8.54 1.83
C SER A 23 3.82 7.03 2.08
N LEU A 24 3.44 6.25 1.06
CA LEU A 24 3.29 4.80 1.16
C LEU A 24 4.63 4.07 1.22
N LEU A 25 5.67 4.61 0.58
CA LEU A 25 7.05 4.13 0.71
C LEU A 25 7.57 4.38 2.12
N ASP A 26 7.36 5.59 2.65
CA ASP A 26 7.78 5.97 4.01
C ASP A 26 7.07 5.14 5.09
N ALA A 27 5.83 4.71 4.83
CA ALA A 27 5.09 3.78 5.69
C ALA A 27 5.43 2.30 5.45
N ASP A 28 6.39 2.00 4.58
CA ASP A 28 6.79 0.66 4.15
C ASP A 28 5.60 -0.20 3.68
N MET A 29 4.56 0.41 3.09
CA MET A 29 3.37 -0.30 2.58
C MET A 29 3.57 -0.76 1.13
N ILE A 30 4.46 -0.10 0.40
CA ILE A 30 4.85 -0.44 -0.96
C ILE A 30 6.38 -0.41 -1.08
N ARG A 31 6.93 -0.99 -2.15
CA ARG A 31 8.35 -0.92 -2.47
C ARG A 31 8.59 -0.75 -3.96
N VAL A 32 9.80 -0.34 -4.32
CA VAL A 32 10.27 -0.36 -5.72
C VAL A 32 10.83 -1.74 -6.00
N SER A 33 10.14 -2.50 -6.85
CA SER A 33 10.54 -3.88 -7.19
C SER A 33 11.66 -3.91 -8.23
N GLU A 34 11.59 -2.98 -9.19
CA GLU A 34 12.54 -2.91 -10.30
C GLU A 34 12.60 -1.49 -10.88
N VAL A 35 13.64 -1.24 -11.67
CA VAL A 35 13.78 -0.04 -12.49
C VAL A 35 13.91 -0.45 -13.94
N LYS A 36 12.89 -0.11 -14.75
CA LYS A 36 12.82 -0.40 -16.18
C LYS A 36 13.20 0.81 -17.02
N TRP A 37 13.48 0.58 -18.30
CA TRP A 37 13.66 1.66 -19.27
C TRP A 37 12.36 1.86 -20.07
N SER A 38 11.94 3.11 -20.20
CA SER A 38 10.83 3.49 -21.06
C SER A 38 11.22 3.40 -22.53
N GLN A 39 10.22 3.37 -23.42
CA GLN A 39 10.45 3.49 -24.86
C GLN A 39 11.20 4.78 -25.25
N ARG A 40 11.14 5.82 -24.41
CA ARG A 40 11.85 7.10 -24.58
C ARG A 40 13.20 7.12 -23.86
N GLY A 41 13.73 5.97 -23.46
CA GLY A 41 15.04 5.87 -22.79
C GLY A 41 15.09 6.47 -21.39
N ARG A 42 13.95 6.58 -20.69
CA ARG A 42 13.91 7.08 -19.31
C ARG A 42 13.88 5.93 -18.32
N LYS A 43 14.65 6.02 -17.24
CA LYS A 43 14.53 5.08 -16.11
C LYS A 43 13.17 5.30 -15.42
N ILE A 44 12.41 4.23 -15.25
CA ILE A 44 11.09 4.21 -14.62
C ILE A 44 11.11 3.21 -13.47
N LYS A 45 10.72 3.68 -12.28
CA LYS A 45 10.49 2.82 -11.11
C LYS A 45 9.18 2.06 -11.26
N ILE A 46 9.21 0.78 -10.92
CA ILE A 46 8.02 -0.06 -10.83
C ILE A 46 7.72 -0.30 -9.36
N TYR A 47 6.50 0.02 -8.96
CA TYR A 47 6.02 -0.13 -7.60
C TYR A 47 5.20 -1.41 -7.45
N GLU A 48 5.37 -2.06 -6.31
CA GLU A 48 4.58 -3.22 -5.87
C GLU A 48 4.20 -3.11 -4.39
N PRO A 49 3.09 -3.72 -3.96
CA PRO A 49 2.72 -3.77 -2.56
C PRO A 49 3.67 -4.67 -1.75
N VAL A 50 3.84 -4.34 -0.46
CA VAL A 50 4.50 -5.23 0.50
C VAL A 50 3.44 -6.10 1.17
N GLU A 51 3.76 -7.36 1.47
CA GLU A 51 2.90 -8.29 2.20
C GLU A 51 2.71 -7.84 3.66
N LYS A 52 1.79 -6.91 3.88
CA LYS A 52 1.41 -6.39 5.20
C LYS A 52 -0.10 -6.38 5.36
N ILE A 53 -0.56 -6.66 6.58
CA ILE A 53 -1.97 -6.56 6.94
C ILE A 53 -2.31 -5.09 7.21
N ILE A 54 -3.34 -4.58 6.54
CA ILE A 54 -3.87 -3.22 6.74
C ILE A 54 -5.18 -3.33 7.51
N VAL A 55 -5.24 -2.66 8.67
CA VAL A 55 -6.45 -2.59 9.50
C VAL A 55 -7.00 -1.16 9.41
N LEU A 56 -8.09 -0.97 8.68
CA LEU A 56 -8.76 0.32 8.54
C LEU A 56 -9.91 0.43 9.55
N VAL A 57 -9.82 1.41 10.46
CA VAL A 57 -10.80 1.58 11.54
C VAL A 57 -11.38 2.99 11.47
N PRO A 58 -12.51 3.17 10.78
CA PRO A 58 -13.18 4.47 10.74
C PRO A 58 -13.83 4.78 12.11
N GLY A 59 -13.71 6.03 12.57
CA GLY A 59 -14.51 6.55 13.68
C GLY A 59 -13.91 6.46 15.09
N CYS A 60 -12.63 6.10 15.24
CA CYS A 60 -12.03 6.08 16.56
C CYS A 60 -11.64 7.48 17.06
N ARG A 61 -12.22 7.91 18.19
CA ARG A 61 -11.68 9.04 18.98
C ARG A 61 -11.10 8.49 20.28
N ASN A 62 -9.77 8.55 20.38
CA ASN A 62 -8.95 8.50 21.59
C ASN A 62 -8.76 7.17 22.36
N SER A 63 -9.44 6.04 22.07
CA SER A 63 -9.24 4.79 22.84
C SER A 63 -9.09 3.46 22.07
N CYS A 64 -8.97 3.45 20.74
CA CYS A 64 -9.12 2.19 20.00
C CYS A 64 -7.85 1.40 19.73
N LYS A 65 -6.65 1.89 20.05
CA LYS A 65 -5.43 1.14 19.71
C LYS A 65 -5.37 -0.17 20.53
N GLU A 66 -5.60 -0.06 21.83
CA GLU A 66 -5.52 -1.17 22.78
C GLU A 66 -6.70 -2.14 22.60
N GLU A 67 -7.90 -1.62 22.36
CA GLU A 67 -9.09 -2.45 22.12
C GLU A 67 -8.98 -3.25 20.82
N ILE A 68 -8.46 -2.65 19.75
CA ILE A 68 -8.33 -3.31 18.44
C ILE A 68 -7.20 -4.32 18.45
N LEU A 69 -6.06 -3.99 19.07
CA LEU A 69 -5.00 -4.98 19.31
C LEU A 69 -5.52 -6.14 20.15
N GLY A 70 -6.35 -5.86 21.18
CA GLY A 70 -7.02 -6.87 21.98
C GLY A 70 -7.93 -7.79 21.15
N ILE A 71 -8.71 -7.25 20.21
CA ILE A 71 -9.56 -8.04 19.29
C ILE A 71 -8.70 -8.92 18.38
N PHE A 72 -7.61 -8.37 17.81
CA PHE A 72 -6.71 -9.11 16.92
C PHE A 72 -5.96 -10.25 17.64
N LEU A 73 -5.46 -10.00 18.84
CA LEU A 73 -4.66 -10.97 19.62
C LEU A 73 -5.52 -12.07 20.26
N LYS A 74 -6.81 -11.82 20.50
CA LYS A 74 -7.73 -12.83 21.06
C LYS A 74 -8.18 -13.89 20.05
N ASN A 75 -8.15 -13.55 18.76
CA ASN A 75 -8.69 -14.39 17.68
C ASN A 75 -7.61 -15.12 16.86
N THR A 76 -6.35 -15.11 17.28
CA THR A 76 -5.21 -15.71 16.56
C THR A 76 -5.20 -17.25 16.54
N GLN A 77 -6.37 -17.89 16.70
CA GLN A 77 -6.60 -19.34 16.54
C GLN A 77 -7.30 -19.68 15.20
N GLY A 78 -7.33 -18.75 14.24
CA GLY A 78 -7.83 -19.00 12.89
C GLY A 78 -6.80 -18.57 11.86
N ASN A 79 -6.23 -19.53 11.13
CA ASN A 79 -5.38 -19.27 9.97
C ASN A 79 -6.08 -18.30 9.01
N PHE A 80 -5.45 -17.15 8.74
CA PHE A 80 -5.82 -16.31 7.60
C PHE A 80 -5.26 -16.97 6.33
N CYS A 81 -6.05 -17.88 5.74
CA CYS A 81 -5.84 -18.27 4.35
C CYS A 81 -6.44 -17.16 3.48
N ILE A 82 -5.58 -16.36 2.83
CA ILE A 82 -6.01 -15.50 1.73
C ILE A 82 -6.03 -16.42 0.51
N ASP A 83 -7.19 -16.97 0.20
CA ASP A 83 -7.39 -17.73 -1.03
C ASP A 83 -7.25 -16.74 -2.21
N GLY A 84 -6.25 -16.99 -3.06
CA GLY A 84 -6.00 -16.21 -4.27
C GLY A 84 -6.70 -16.84 -5.46
N ASP A 85 -7.59 -16.06 -6.08
CA ASP A 85 -8.13 -16.26 -7.43
C ASP A 85 -7.50 -15.27 -8.42
#